data_AF-A0A926KCW5-F1
#
_entry.id   AF-A0A926KCW5-F1
#
_cell.length_a   1.000
_cell.length_b   1.000
_cell.length_c   1.000
_cell.angle_alpha   90.00
_cell.angle_beta   90.00
_cell.angle_gamma   90.00
#
_symmetry.space_group_name_H-M   'P 1'
#
loop_
_entity.id
_entity.type
_entity.pdbx_description
1 polymer ?
#
loop_
_entity_poly.entity_id
_entity_poly.type
_entity_poly.pdbx_seq_one_letter_code
_entity_poly.pdbx_strand_id
1 'polypeptide(L)'
;MELFYILTTVIRVFLRIYVLFLWARLIIDWVVVFNPRFRPRGFVAVLVELVFSVTDPPLKAIRKVLPPIRLGQVSIDMGWMIAMFVCWIALGLIPGYF
;
A
#
# COMPACT_ATOMS: atom_id res chain seq x y z
N MET A 1 26.70 -13.77 11.14
CA MET A 1 25.37 -14.34 11.44
C MET A 1 24.45 -13.29 12.03
N GLU A 2 24.83 -12.61 13.12
CA GLU A 2 24.04 -11.53 13.75
C GLU A 2 23.65 -10.35 12.82
N LEU A 3 24.57 -9.87 11.98
CA LEU A 3 24.28 -8.73 11.09
C LEU A 3 23.17 -9.03 10.07
N PHE A 4 23.17 -10.25 9.51
CA PHE A 4 22.14 -10.68 8.56
C PHE A 4 20.75 -10.75 9.23
N TYR A 5 20.72 -11.16 10.49
CA TYR A 5 19.50 -11.21 11.28
C TYR A 5 18.92 -9.82 11.55
N ILE A 6 19.77 -8.86 11.95
CA ILE A 6 19.35 -7.49 12.20
C ILE A 6 18.80 -6.88 10.90
N LEU A 7 19.51 -7.05 9.79
CA LEU A 7 19.09 -6.51 8.50
C LEU A 7 17.73 -7.04 8.05
N THR A 8 17.53 -8.36 8.08
CA THR A 8 16.26 -8.99 7.67
C THR A 8 15.10 -8.58 8.58
N THR A 9 15.35 -8.42 9.89
CA THR A 9 14.35 -7.94 10.84
C THR A 9 13.92 -6.51 10.55
N VAL A 10 14.88 -5.61 10.33
CA VAL A 10 14.61 -4.21 10.00
C VAL A 10 13.77 -4.11 8.72
N ILE A 11 14.14 -4.84 7.65
CA ILE A 11 13.39 -4.87 6.39
C ILE A 11 11.95 -5.37 6.60
N ARG A 12 11.75 -6.45 7.38
CA ARG A 12 10.40 -6.96 7.68
C ARG A 12 9.57 -5.93 8.44
N VAL A 13 10.15 -5.20 9.39
CA VAL A 13 9.44 -4.14 10.13
C VAL A 13 8.97 -3.03 9.18
N PHE A 14 9.85 -2.55 8.31
CA PHE A 14 9.47 -1.53 7.32
C PHE A 14 8.40 -2.04 6.35
N LEU A 15 8.50 -3.28 5.87
CA LEU A 15 7.47 -3.89 5.03
C LEU A 15 6.12 -4.00 5.73
N ARG A 16 6.10 -4.38 7.02
CA ARG A 16 4.87 -4.43 7.82
C ARG A 16 4.24 -3.05 8.00
N ILE A 17 5.05 -2.03 8.28
CA ILE A 17 4.59 -0.63 8.36
C ILE A 17 4.01 -0.19 7.01
N TYR A 18 4.68 -0.51 5.91
CA TYR A 18 4.18 -0.19 4.57
C TYR A 18 2.86 -0.92 4.25
N VAL A 19 2.71 -2.18 4.66
CA VAL A 19 1.43 -2.90 4.56
C VAL A 19 0.33 -2.19 5.35
N LEU A 20 0.60 -1.64 6.53
CA LEU A 20 -0.38 -0.81 7.26
C LEU A 20 -0.79 0.44 6.47
N PHE A 21 0.15 1.10 5.79
CA PHE A 21 -0.17 2.21 4.89
C PHE A 21 -1.06 1.78 3.72
N LEU A 22 -0.81 0.62 3.13
CA LEU A 22 -1.67 0.07 2.08
C LEU A 22 -3.08 -0.25 2.61
N TRP A 23 -3.21 -0.72 3.85
CA TRP A 23 -4.51 -0.90 4.50
C TRP A 23 -5.23 0.42 4.75
N ALA A 24 -4.52 1.46 5.21
CA ALA A 24 -5.10 2.79 5.36
C ALA A 24 -5.59 3.32 4.01
N ARG A 25 -4.80 3.15 2.95
CA ARG A 25 -5.19 3.52 1.58
C ARG A 25 -6.45 2.79 1.14
N LEU A 26 -6.52 1.48 1.40
CA LEU A 26 -7.70 0.68 1.12
C LEU A 26 -8.94 1.31 1.76
N ILE A 27 -8.89 1.62 3.06
CA ILE A 27 -10.02 2.22 3.76
C ILE A 27 -10.41 3.56 3.12
N ILE A 28 -9.43 4.41 2.81
CA ILE A 28 -9.69 5.72 2.19
C ILE A 28 -10.35 5.57 0.81
N ASP A 29 -9.84 4.67 -0.03
CA ASP A 29 -10.40 4.43 -1.36
C ASP A 29 -11.85 3.94 -1.27
N TRP A 30 -12.16 3.04 -0.32
CA TRP A 30 -13.54 2.60 -0.09
C TRP A 30 -14.43 3.70 0.48
N VAL A 31 -13.91 4.55 1.38
CA VAL A 31 -14.65 5.72 1.88
C VAL A 31 -15.04 6.66 0.73
N VAL A 32 -14.15 6.88 -0.24
CA VAL A 32 -14.44 7.70 -1.42
C VAL A 32 -15.46 7.03 -2.34
N VAL A 33 -15.39 5.71 -2.51
CA VAL A 33 -16.38 4.95 -3.29
C VAL A 33 -17.77 5.04 -2.66
N PHE A 34 -17.88 4.87 -1.34
CA PHE A 34 -19.16 4.95 -0.63
C PHE A 34 -19.67 6.38 -0.46
N ASN A 35 -18.78 7.35 -0.35
CA ASN A 35 -19.11 8.77 -0.26
C ASN A 35 -18.26 9.58 -1.24
N PRO A 36 -18.67 9.70 -2.52
CA PRO A 36 -17.94 10.45 -3.53
C PRO A 36 -17.77 11.93 -3.23
N ARG A 37 -18.55 12.47 -2.28
CA ARG A 37 -18.46 13.87 -1.81
C ARG A 37 -17.48 14.03 -0.65
N PHE A 38 -16.86 12.96 -0.18
CA PHE A 38 -15.86 12.99 0.88
C PHE A 38 -14.67 13.86 0.45
N ARG A 39 -14.44 14.94 1.20
CA ARG A 39 -13.26 15.80 1.06
C ARG A 39 -12.61 15.90 2.43
N PRO A 40 -11.45 15.28 2.65
CA PRO A 40 -10.81 15.35 3.96
C PRO A 40 -10.42 16.80 4.27
N ARG A 41 -10.57 17.21 5.53
CA ARG A 41 -10.26 18.58 5.99
C ARG A 41 -9.46 18.54 7.29
N GLY A 42 -8.66 19.57 7.51
CA GLY A 42 -7.84 19.71 8.72
C GLY A 42 -6.89 18.53 8.91
N PHE A 43 -6.82 18.01 10.14
CA PHE A 43 -5.91 16.91 10.50
C PHE A 43 -6.11 15.63 9.65
N VAL A 44 -7.34 15.31 9.29
CA VAL A 44 -7.64 14.13 8.45
C VAL A 44 -7.04 14.28 7.05
N ALA A 45 -7.00 15.50 6.50
CA ALA A 45 -6.37 15.74 5.19
C ALA A 45 -4.88 15.43 5.22
N VAL A 46 -4.19 15.82 6.30
CA VAL A 46 -2.76 15.54 6.48
C VAL A 46 -2.50 14.04 6.55
N LEU A 47 -3.31 13.29 7.31
CA LEU A 47 -3.17 11.84 7.40
C LEU A 47 -3.41 11.15 6.05
N VAL A 48 -4.47 11.56 5.34
CA VAL A 48 -4.79 11.02 4.03
C VAL A 48 -3.67 11.30 3.04
N GLU A 49 -3.18 12.55 3.00
CA GLU A 49 -2.07 12.95 2.13
C GLU A 49 -0.78 12.19 2.47
N LEU A 50 -0.49 11.96 3.75
CA LEU A 50 0.66 11.17 4.19
C LEU A 50 0.56 9.72 3.70
N VAL A 51 -0.62 9.10 3.85
CA VAL A 51 -0.87 7.75 3.34
C VAL A 51 -0.66 7.69 1.83
N PHE A 52 -1.24 8.63 1.07
CA PHE A 52 -1.07 8.68 -0.38
C PHE A 52 0.38 8.97 -0.78
N SER A 53 1.10 9.85 -0.07
CA SER A 53 2.50 10.18 -0.37
C SER A 53 3.44 9.01 -0.17
N VAL A 54 3.21 8.20 0.86
CA VAL A 54 4.01 6.99 1.13
C VAL A 54 3.69 5.87 0.13
N THR A 55 2.41 5.72 -0.25
CA THR A 55 1.96 4.60 -1.08
C THR A 55 2.02 4.88 -2.58
N ASP A 56 1.87 6.12 -3.04
CA ASP A 56 1.84 6.49 -4.46
C ASP A 56 3.12 6.18 -5.24
N PRO A 57 4.35 6.45 -4.75
CA PRO A 57 5.55 6.21 -5.54
C PRO A 57 5.74 4.72 -5.92
N PRO A 58 5.60 3.76 -4.99
CA PRO A 58 5.63 2.34 -5.33
C PRO A 58 4.47 1.92 -6.24
N LEU A 59 3.24 2.40 -5.97
CA LEU A 59 2.09 2.10 -6.82
C LEU A 59 2.29 2.62 -8.26
N LYS A 60 2.85 3.81 -8.43
CA LYS A 60 3.18 4.38 -9.75
C LYS A 60 4.21 3.53 -10.47
N ALA A 61 5.21 2.99 -9.77
CA ALA A 61 6.17 2.07 -10.36
C ALA A 61 5.50 0.78 -10.85
N ILE A 62 4.59 0.20 -10.04
CA ILE A 62 3.83 -0.99 -10.41
C ILE A 62 2.89 -0.71 -11.60
N ARG A 63 2.20 0.43 -11.59
CA ARG A 63 1.26 0.84 -12.65
C ARG A 63 1.90 1.03 -14.02
N LYS A 64 3.22 1.24 -14.07
CA LYS A 64 3.98 1.25 -15.35
C LYS A 64 4.03 -0.12 -16.00
N VAL A 65 4.04 -1.18 -15.19
CA VAL A 65 4.12 -2.57 -15.66
C VAL A 65 2.73 -3.18 -15.79
N LEU A 66 1.85 -2.91 -14.83
CA LEU A 66 0.49 -3.43 -14.76
C LEU A 66 -0.51 -2.26 -14.74
N PRO A 67 -0.94 -1.77 -15.91
CA PRO A 67 -1.90 -0.69 -15.99
C PRO A 67 -3.26 -1.11 -15.41
N PRO A 68 -4.04 -0.16 -14.85
CA PRO A 68 -5.34 -0.47 -14.26
C PRO A 68 -6.31 -1.02 -15.31
N ILE A 69 -6.89 -2.19 -15.03
CA ILE A 69 -7.87 -2.82 -15.90
C ILE A 69 -9.23 -2.15 -15.66
N ARG A 70 -9.78 -1.54 -16.72
CA ARG A 70 -11.15 -0.99 -16.71
C ARG A 70 -12.11 -2.09 -17.12
N LEU A 71 -13.08 -2.41 -16.26
CA LEU A 71 -14.15 -3.36 -16.57
C LEU A 71 -15.44 -2.58 -16.82
N GLY A 72 -15.71 -2.29 -18.10
CA GLY A 72 -16.87 -1.50 -18.51
C GLY A 72 -16.83 -0.08 -17.96
N GLN A 73 -17.84 0.28 -17.16
CA GLN A 73 -17.94 1.61 -16.52
C GLN A 73 -17.23 1.69 -15.15
N VAL A 74 -16.69 0.57 -14.64
CA VAL A 74 -16.03 0.51 -13.33
C VAL A 74 -14.53 0.30 -13.50
N SER A 75 -13.73 1.28 -13.06
CA SER A 75 -12.28 1.09 -12.92
C SER A 75 -11.99 0.45 -11.57
N ILE A 76 -11.51 -0.79 -11.57
CA ILE A 76 -10.96 -1.39 -10.35
C ILE A 76 -9.50 -0.92 -10.25
N ASP A 77 -9.18 -0.12 -9.23
CA ASP A 77 -7.80 0.25 -8.96
C ASP A 77 -7.05 -0.97 -8.41
N MET A 78 -6.59 -1.85 -9.30
CA MET A 78 -5.81 -3.02 -8.92
C MET A 78 -4.42 -2.65 -8.39
N GLY A 79 -4.00 -1.38 -8.48
CA GLY A 79 -2.64 -0.96 -8.13
C GLY A 79 -2.32 -1.19 -6.66
N TRP A 80 -3.24 -0.89 -5.74
CA TRP A 80 -3.03 -1.11 -4.31
C TRP A 80 -3.16 -2.59 -3.94
N MET A 81 -4.05 -3.34 -4.60
CA MET A 81 -4.22 -4.78 -4.39
C MET A 81 -2.93 -5.51 -4.74
N ILE A 82 -2.40 -5.23 -5.93
CA ILE A 82 -1.15 -5.83 -6.41
C ILE A 82 0.01 -5.45 -5.49
N ALA A 83 0.12 -4.17 -5.08
CA ALA A 83 1.15 -3.75 -4.13
C ALA A 83 1.06 -4.53 -2.80
N MET A 84 -0.16 -4.73 -2.29
CA MET A 84 -0.41 -5.52 -1.09
C MET A 84 0.07 -6.96 -1.29
N PHE A 85 -0.36 -7.64 -2.36
CA PHE A 85 0.06 -9.01 -2.65
C PHE A 85 1.58 -9.15 -2.80
N VAL A 86 2.24 -8.22 -3.48
CA VAL A 86 3.71 -8.19 -3.61
C VAL A 86 4.38 -8.08 -2.26
N CYS A 87 3.88 -7.21 -1.36
CA CYS A 87 4.44 -7.08 -0.02
C CYS A 87 4.25 -8.35 0.83
N TRP A 88 3.10 -9.01 0.71
CA TRP A 88 2.86 -10.30 1.38
C TRP A 88 3.78 -11.41 0.87
N ILE A 89 3.98 -11.49 -0.44
CA ILE A 89 4.93 -12.43 -1.06
C ILE A 89 6.36 -12.12 -0.58
N ALA A 90 6.77 -10.85 -0.60
CA ALA A 90 8.08 -10.44 -0.12
C ALA A 90 8.30 -10.81 1.35
N LEU A 91 7.29 -10.60 2.21
CA LEU A 91 7.35 -11.00 3.62
C LEU A 91 7.43 -12.51 3.82
N GLY A 92 6.81 -13.31 2.93
CA GLY A 92 6.87 -14.77 2.97
C GLY A 92 8.19 -15.34 2.43
N LEU A 93 8.80 -14.67 1.45
CA LEU A 93 10.09 -15.05 0.87
C LEU A 93 11.27 -14.72 1.79
N ILE A 94 11.17 -13.64 2.57
CA ILE A 94 12.21 -13.26 3.54
C ILE A 94 12.09 -14.20 4.75
N PRO A 95 13.07 -15.08 5.00
CA PRO A 95 13.02 -16.02 6.11
C PRO A 95 12.86 -15.24 7.42
N GLY A 96 11.78 -15.54 8.13
CA GLY A 96 11.50 -14.98 9.44
C GLY A 96 11.95 -15.92 10.53
N TYR A 97 12.81 -15.45 11.43
CA TYR A 97 13.14 -16.15 12.67
C TYR A 97 12.16 -15.83 13.82
N PHE A 98 11.03 -15.20 13.49
CA PHE A 98 9.85 -14.93 14.31
C PHE A 98 8.61 -15.05 13.45
#